data_AF-A0A074VEJ2-F1
#
_entry.id   AF-A0A074VEJ2-F1
#
_cell.length_a   1.000
_cell.length_b   1.000
_cell.length_c   1.000
_cell.angle_alpha   90.00
_cell.angle_beta   90.00
_cell.angle_gamma   90.00
#
_symmetry.space_group_name_H-M   'P 1'
#
loop_
_entity.id
_entity.type
_entity.pdbx_description
1 polymer ?
#
loop_
_entity_poly.entity_id
_entity_poly.type
_entity_poly.pdbx_seq_one_letter_code
_entity_poly.pdbx_strand_id
1 'polypeptide(L)'
;SSASGITSLSTAVSRVSDMANVNGNISTLSSSVADLKSDALQWKKNTDGSGAYDASHGTNQAQKITNVADGQLINGSTDAVNAGQLYQVS
;
A
#
# COMPACT_ATOMS: atom_id res chain seq x y z
N SER A 1 -18.91 44.07 -21.81
CA SER A 1 -19.52 44.93 -20.78
C SER A 1 -18.94 44.55 -19.42
N SER A 2 -19.04 45.41 -18.40
CA SER A 2 -18.58 45.09 -17.04
C SER A 2 -19.16 43.77 -16.50
N ALA A 3 -20.39 43.44 -16.90
CA ALA A 3 -21.06 42.18 -16.56
C ALA A 3 -20.27 40.94 -17.03
N SER A 4 -19.78 40.91 -18.27
CA SER A 4 -18.99 39.78 -18.78
C SER A 4 -17.66 39.61 -18.03
N GLY A 5 -17.02 40.71 -17.65
CA GLY A 5 -15.78 40.67 -16.85
C GLY A 5 -16.01 40.07 -15.46
N ILE A 6 -17.13 40.42 -14.82
CA ILE A 6 -17.52 39.87 -13.51
C ILE A 6 -17.80 38.36 -13.61
N THR A 7 -18.48 37.89 -14.67
CA THR A 7 -18.74 36.45 -14.89
C THR A 7 -17.45 35.65 -15.14
N SER A 8 -16.50 36.21 -15.90
CA SER A 8 -15.19 35.58 -16.08
C SER A 8 -14.43 35.48 -14.76
N LEU A 9 -14.47 36.53 -13.94
CA LEU A 9 -13.85 36.52 -12.61
C LEU A 9 -14.52 35.48 -11.69
N SER A 10 -15.85 35.41 -11.64
CA SER A 10 -16.55 34.40 -10.82
C SER A 10 -16.20 32.97 -11.23
N THR A 11 -16.00 32.74 -12.53
CA THR A 11 -15.54 31.45 -13.05
C THR A 11 -14.12 31.13 -12.59
N ALA A 12 -13.20 32.10 -12.67
CA ALA A 12 -11.83 31.94 -12.20
C ALA A 12 -11.77 31.66 -10.69
N VAL A 13 -12.58 32.35 -9.89
CA VAL A 13 -12.68 32.11 -8.44
C VAL A 13 -13.20 30.71 -8.13
N SER A 14 -14.21 30.22 -8.88
CA SER A 14 -14.72 28.85 -8.71
C SER A 14 -13.65 27.80 -8.99
N ARG A 15 -12.87 28.00 -10.06
CA ARG A 15 -11.73 27.12 -10.40
C ARG A 15 -10.65 27.10 -9.30
N VAL A 16 -10.41 28.23 -8.62
CA VAL A 16 -9.50 28.27 -7.46
C VAL A 16 -10.03 27.40 -6.31
N SER A 17 -11.34 27.41 -6.06
CA SER A 17 -11.96 26.52 -5.07
C SER A 17 -11.82 25.04 -5.44
N ASP A 18 -12.05 24.69 -6.71
CA ASP A 18 -11.88 23.31 -7.19
C ASP A 18 -10.43 22.85 -7.03
N MET A 19 -9.46 23.73 -7.31
CA MET A 19 -8.04 23.44 -7.14
C MET A 19 -7.67 23.22 -5.66
N ALA A 20 -8.26 23.98 -4.74
CA ALA A 20 -8.08 23.76 -3.30
C ALA A 20 -8.59 22.38 -2.88
N ASN A 21 -9.74 21.95 -3.41
CA ASN A 21 -10.28 20.61 -3.18
C ASN A 21 -9.37 19.51 -3.74
N VAL A 22 -8.87 19.69 -4.98
CA VAL A 22 -7.92 18.77 -5.61
C VAL A 22 -6.64 18.65 -4.77
N ASN A 23 -6.12 19.76 -4.25
CA ASN A 23 -4.95 19.74 -3.39
C ASN A 23 -5.19 18.97 -2.08
N GLY A 24 -6.37 19.11 -1.48
CA GLY A 24 -6.79 18.30 -0.33
C GLY A 24 -6.79 16.80 -0.65
N ASN A 25 -7.40 16.41 -1.77
CA ASN A 25 -7.44 15.02 -2.21
C ASN A 25 -6.04 14.43 -2.47
N ILE A 26 -5.13 15.21 -3.06
CA ILE A 26 -3.74 14.79 -3.28
C ILE A 26 -3.03 14.55 -1.94
N SER A 27 -3.26 15.43 -0.96
CA SER A 27 -2.69 15.23 0.37
C SER A 27 -3.19 13.94 1.02
N THR A 28 -4.49 13.66 0.94
CA THR A 28 -5.06 12.40 1.46
C THR A 28 -4.48 11.19 0.74
N LEU A 29 -4.39 11.24 -0.60
CA LEU A 29 -3.79 10.16 -1.39
C LEU A 29 -2.34 9.92 -0.99
N SER A 30 -1.56 10.99 -0.79
CA SER A 30 -0.17 10.88 -0.37
C SER A 30 -0.05 10.18 0.99
N SER A 31 -0.92 10.49 1.95
CA SER A 31 -0.97 9.81 3.24
C SER A 31 -1.32 8.33 3.08
N SER A 32 -2.37 8.00 2.33
CA SER A 32 -2.75 6.61 2.10
C SER A 32 -1.66 5.79 1.40
N VAL A 33 -0.90 6.39 0.47
CA VAL A 33 0.25 5.74 -0.15
C VAL A 33 1.38 5.51 0.85
N ALA A 34 1.63 6.46 1.76
CA ALA A 34 2.62 6.29 2.81
C ALA A 34 2.24 5.14 3.77
N ASP A 35 0.96 5.07 4.15
CA ASP A 35 0.43 4.00 5.01
C ASP A 35 0.57 2.63 4.33
N LEU A 36 0.19 2.52 3.05
CA LEU A 36 0.38 1.28 2.27
C LEU A 36 1.86 0.88 2.19
N LYS A 37 2.77 1.84 2.01
CA LYS A 37 4.22 1.59 2.02
C LYS A 37 4.77 1.27 3.41
N SER A 38 4.06 1.56 4.49
CA SER A 38 4.45 1.18 5.84
C SER A 38 3.98 -0.24 6.16
N ASP A 39 2.75 -0.57 5.76
CA ASP A 39 2.04 -1.75 6.28
C ASP A 39 2.05 -2.97 5.35
N ALA A 40 2.35 -2.79 4.06
CA ALA A 40 2.41 -3.90 3.12
C ALA A 40 3.67 -4.79 3.33
N LEU A 41 3.53 -6.09 3.10
CA LEU A 41 4.66 -7.01 2.90
C LEU A 41 5.40 -6.62 1.62
N GLN A 42 6.53 -5.93 1.78
CA GLN A 42 7.27 -5.35 0.67
C GLN A 42 8.41 -6.26 0.20
N TRP A 43 8.67 -6.21 -1.11
CA TRP A 43 9.86 -6.83 -1.67
C TRP A 43 11.11 -6.08 -1.23
N LYS A 44 12.03 -6.80 -0.58
CA LYS A 44 13.35 -6.31 -0.22
C LYS A 44 14.38 -6.84 -1.21
N LYS A 45 14.88 -5.93 -2.03
CA LYS A 45 15.89 -6.23 -3.04
C LYS A 45 17.29 -6.20 -2.42
N ASN A 46 18.06 -7.25 -2.68
CA ASN A 46 19.48 -7.33 -2.36
C ASN A 46 20.31 -6.63 -3.45
N THR A 47 21.58 -6.33 -3.14
CA THR A 47 22.50 -5.65 -4.07
C THR A 47 22.82 -6.45 -5.32
N ASP A 48 22.76 -7.78 -5.24
CA ASP A 48 22.99 -8.72 -6.36
C ASP A 48 21.77 -8.87 -7.28
N GLY A 49 20.67 -8.16 -7.00
CA GLY A 49 19.43 -8.22 -7.78
C GLY A 49 18.44 -9.29 -7.32
N SER A 50 18.82 -10.16 -6.39
CA SER A 50 17.89 -11.08 -5.72
C SER A 50 17.01 -10.34 -4.71
N GLY A 51 16.10 -11.04 -4.06
CA GLY A 51 15.32 -10.48 -2.97
C GLY A 51 14.31 -11.47 -2.41
N ALA A 52 13.57 -11.01 -1.41
CA ALA A 52 12.44 -11.72 -0.83
C ALA A 52 11.43 -10.70 -0.29
N TYR A 53 10.21 -11.15 -0.03
CA TYR A 53 9.29 -10.36 0.79
C TYR A 53 9.82 -10.32 2.24
N ASP A 54 9.94 -9.11 2.81
CA ASP A 54 10.38 -8.91 4.20
C ASP A 54 9.16 -8.76 5.11
N ALA A 55 9.06 -9.64 6.10
CA ALA A 55 7.97 -9.67 7.07
C ALA A 55 8.26 -8.83 8.33
N SER A 56 9.25 -7.96 8.31
CA SER A 56 9.43 -6.93 9.33
C SER A 56 8.38 -5.83 9.19
N HIS A 57 7.78 -5.41 10.32
CA HIS A 57 6.79 -4.33 10.37
C HIS A 57 7.04 -3.46 11.59
N GLY A 58 7.20 -2.15 11.38
CA GLY A 58 7.50 -1.15 12.41
C GLY A 58 8.82 -1.34 13.18
N THR A 59 9.60 -2.39 12.88
CA THR A 59 10.81 -2.81 13.58
C THR A 59 11.78 -3.48 12.60
N ASN A 60 12.98 -3.82 13.03
CA ASN A 60 13.91 -4.67 12.27
C ASN A 60 13.78 -6.17 12.59
N GLN A 61 12.68 -6.57 13.23
CA GLN A 61 12.46 -7.95 13.65
C GLN A 61 11.39 -8.60 12.79
N ALA A 62 11.56 -9.90 12.50
CA ALA A 62 10.56 -10.70 11.81
C ALA A 62 9.24 -10.73 12.60
N GLN A 63 8.13 -10.52 11.91
CA GLN A 63 6.78 -10.62 12.48
C GLN A 63 6.06 -11.88 11.98
N LYS A 64 4.95 -12.22 12.63
CA LYS A 64 4.12 -13.37 12.24
C LYS A 64 3.30 -13.03 10.99
N ILE A 65 3.22 -13.98 10.06
CA ILE A 65 2.20 -14.02 9.00
C ILE A 65 1.15 -15.03 9.45
N THR A 66 -0.05 -14.56 9.78
CA THR A 66 -1.16 -15.40 10.26
C THR A 66 -2.26 -15.51 9.21
N ASN A 67 -3.27 -16.34 9.48
CA ASN A 67 -4.36 -16.67 8.56
C ASN A 67 -3.86 -17.27 7.23
N VAL A 68 -2.72 -17.97 7.30
CA VAL A 68 -2.21 -18.77 6.19
C VAL A 68 -3.01 -20.06 6.17
N ALA A 69 -3.80 -20.26 5.10
CA ALA A 69 -4.53 -21.49 4.87
C ALA A 69 -3.55 -22.67 4.74
N ASP A 70 -4.04 -23.89 4.95
CA ASP A 70 -3.23 -25.10 4.79
C ASP A 70 -2.71 -25.20 3.34
N GLY A 71 -1.38 -25.27 3.20
CA GLY A 71 -0.74 -25.47 1.90
C GLY A 71 -0.84 -26.93 1.43
N GLN A 72 -0.81 -27.17 0.12
CA GLN A 72 -0.85 -28.53 -0.40
C GLN A 72 0.46 -29.28 -0.11
N LEU A 73 0.36 -30.45 0.54
CA LEU A 73 1.50 -31.32 0.86
C LEU A 73 1.74 -32.34 -0.27
N ILE A 74 2.17 -31.84 -1.43
CA ILE A 74 2.49 -32.63 -2.62
C ILE A 74 3.87 -32.24 -3.18
N ASN A 75 4.51 -33.12 -3.95
CA ASN A 75 5.81 -32.85 -4.55
C ASN A 75 5.75 -31.64 -5.50
N GLY A 76 6.63 -30.66 -5.31
CA GLY A 76 6.69 -29.44 -6.11
C GLY A 76 5.70 -28.34 -5.71
N SER A 77 4.98 -28.49 -4.59
CA SER A 77 4.12 -27.43 -4.04
C SER A 77 4.93 -26.17 -3.71
N THR A 78 4.34 -25.00 -3.98
CA THR A 78 4.89 -23.68 -3.66
C THR A 78 4.03 -22.93 -2.63
N ASP A 79 3.03 -23.60 -2.06
CA ASP A 79 2.19 -23.03 -1.01
C ASP A 79 3.01 -22.85 0.27
N ALA A 80 2.75 -21.76 0.99
CA ALA A 80 3.23 -21.64 2.37
C ALA A 80 2.53 -22.69 3.24
N VAL A 81 3.28 -23.33 4.14
CA VAL A 81 2.73 -24.19 5.19
C VAL A 81 2.54 -23.41 6.48
N ASN A 82 1.49 -23.71 7.24
CA ASN A 82 1.27 -23.09 8.54
C ASN A 82 1.72 -23.99 9.71
N ALA A 83 1.71 -23.44 10.91
CA ALA A 83 2.16 -24.15 12.12
C ALA A 83 1.26 -25.36 12.48
N GLY A 84 -0.02 -25.36 12.09
CA GLY A 84 -0.93 -26.48 12.33
C GLY A 84 -0.52 -27.71 11.52
N GLN A 85 -0.12 -27.52 10.26
CA GLN A 85 0.41 -28.59 9.42
C GLN A 85 1.77 -29.11 9.91
N LEU A 86 2.67 -28.21 10.31
CA LEU A 86 3.97 -28.60 10.86
C LEU A 86 3.83 -29.44 12.14
N TYR A 87 2.87 -29.08 13.01
CA TYR A 87 2.62 -29.81 14.26
C TYR A 87 2.19 -31.27 14.03
N GLN A 88 1.49 -31.57 12.93
CA GLN A 88 1.02 -32.93 12.62
C GLN A 88 2.15 -33.91 12.24
N VAL A 89 3.31 -33.38 11.84
CA VAL A 89 4.46 -34.18 11.38
C VAL A 89 5.68 -34.08 12.32
N SER A 90 5.56 -33.30 13.39
CA SER A 90 6.63 -33.07 14.39
C SER A 90 6.65 -34.14 15.47
#